data_AF-A0A949NLL8-F1
#
_entry.id   AF-A0A949NLL8-F1
#
_cell.length_a   1.000
_cell.length_b   1.000
_cell.length_c   1.000
_cell.angle_alpha   90.00
_cell.angle_beta   90.00
_cell.angle_gamma   90.00
#
_symmetry.space_group_name_H-M   'P 1'
#
loop_
_entity.id
_entity.type
_entity.pdbx_description
1 polymer ?
#
loop_
_entity_poly.entity_id
_entity_poly.type
_entity_poly.pdbx_seq_one_letter_code
_entity_poly.pdbx_strand_id
1 'polypeptide(L)'
;MTHPIPVRRRFMLVACGLALAALSPIPAQATDDVIRVFMDHARILKLDRMVSKVIIGNADVADVTVSDPQTIVLTGKSYGTTNLVILDQDGEAIVDERILVSVDEANTLRVFKQTSRSVYSCSPSCEEHVPTAPAAP
;
A
#
# COMPACT_ATOMS: atom_id res chain seq x y z
N MET A 1 -14.51 -74.79 -24.12
CA MET A 1 -14.86 -73.70 -25.06
C MET A 1 -15.28 -72.49 -24.26
N THR A 2 -14.93 -71.30 -24.75
CA THR A 2 -15.05 -69.94 -24.18
C THR A 2 -13.91 -69.51 -23.23
N HIS A 3 -13.12 -68.58 -23.75
CA HIS A 3 -11.91 -67.98 -23.21
C HIS A 3 -12.22 -66.76 -22.31
N PRO A 4 -11.29 -66.39 -21.43
CA PRO A 4 -11.47 -65.37 -20.40
C PRO A 4 -11.48 -63.95 -20.99
N ILE A 5 -12.35 -63.08 -20.45
CA ILE A 5 -12.43 -61.67 -20.81
C ILE A 5 -11.31 -60.91 -20.05
N PRO A 6 -10.38 -60.21 -20.74
CA PRO A 6 -9.27 -59.56 -20.09
C PRO A 6 -9.70 -58.24 -19.42
N VAL A 7 -9.40 -58.13 -18.12
CA VAL A 7 -9.61 -57.01 -17.17
C VAL A 7 -8.94 -55.68 -17.61
N ARG A 8 -8.19 -55.70 -18.70
CA ARG A 8 -7.33 -54.59 -19.18
C ARG A 8 -8.10 -53.39 -19.76
N ARG A 9 -9.38 -53.55 -20.11
CA ARG A 9 -10.15 -52.52 -20.84
C ARG A 9 -10.89 -51.51 -19.94
N ARG A 10 -11.00 -51.75 -18.63
CA ARG A 10 -11.63 -50.82 -17.67
C ARG A 10 -10.68 -49.76 -17.11
N PHE A 11 -9.37 -49.97 -17.20
CA PHE A 11 -8.37 -49.03 -16.66
C PHE A 11 -8.10 -47.82 -17.55
N MET A 12 -8.52 -47.83 -18.82
CA MET A 12 -8.16 -46.79 -19.78
C MET A 12 -9.14 -45.61 -19.86
N LEU A 13 -10.32 -45.69 -19.24
CA LEU A 13 -11.31 -44.59 -19.25
C LEU A 13 -11.27 -43.69 -18.02
N VAL A 14 -10.58 -44.08 -16.94
CA VAL A 14 -10.48 -43.27 -15.71
C VAL A 14 -9.29 -42.28 -15.77
N ALA A 15 -8.30 -42.52 -16.64
CA ALA A 15 -7.10 -41.68 -16.71
C ALA A 15 -7.31 -40.32 -17.43
N CYS A 16 -8.37 -40.15 -18.23
CA CYS A 16 -8.59 -38.91 -18.99
C CYS A 16 -9.38 -37.84 -18.20
N GLY A 17 -10.16 -38.26 -17.19
CA GLY A 17 -10.97 -37.34 -16.38
C GLY A 17 -10.19 -36.54 -15.33
N LEU A 18 -9.01 -37.03 -14.90
CA LEU A 18 -8.20 -36.38 -13.86
C LEU A 18 -7.29 -35.26 -14.37
N ALA A 19 -7.11 -35.10 -15.69
CA ALA A 19 -6.18 -34.11 -16.24
C ALA A 19 -6.77 -32.69 -16.35
N LEU A 20 -8.10 -32.52 -16.29
CA LEU A 20 -8.75 -31.21 -16.47
C LEU A 20 -8.99 -30.43 -15.17
N ALA A 21 -8.78 -31.01 -13.99
CA ALA A 21 -9.04 -30.34 -12.71
C ALA A 21 -7.88 -29.44 -12.23
N ALA A 22 -6.75 -29.38 -12.96
CA ALA A 22 -5.55 -28.66 -12.54
C ALA A 22 -5.43 -27.22 -13.08
N LEU A 23 -6.32 -26.77 -13.96
CA LEU A 23 -6.34 -25.37 -14.43
C LEU A 23 -7.31 -24.53 -13.60
N SER A 24 -6.99 -24.35 -12.32
CA SER A 24 -7.62 -23.29 -11.54
C SER A 24 -6.95 -21.97 -11.93
N PRO A 25 -7.67 -20.96 -12.46
CA PRO A 25 -7.07 -19.66 -12.71
C PRO A 25 -6.62 -19.06 -11.37
N ILE A 26 -5.31 -18.89 -11.21
CA ILE A 26 -4.76 -18.13 -10.09
C ILE A 26 -5.15 -16.67 -10.34
N PRO A 27 -5.85 -16.00 -9.40
CA PRO A 27 -6.11 -14.58 -9.55
C PRO A 27 -4.77 -13.84 -9.58
N ALA A 28 -4.46 -13.22 -10.72
CA ALA A 28 -3.37 -12.27 -10.82
C ALA A 28 -3.78 -11.03 -10.00
N GLN A 29 -3.22 -10.88 -8.80
CA GLN A 29 -3.35 -9.64 -8.06
C GLN A 29 -2.36 -8.65 -8.68
N ALA A 30 -2.88 -7.70 -9.45
CA ALA A 30 -2.14 -6.50 -9.80
C ALA A 30 -1.91 -5.73 -8.49
N THR A 31 -0.70 -5.81 -7.96
CA THR A 31 -0.28 -4.97 -6.84
C THR A 31 0.09 -3.64 -7.46
N ASP A 32 -0.86 -2.71 -7.49
CA ASP A 32 -0.52 -1.31 -7.73
C ASP A 32 0.32 -0.90 -6.52
N ASP A 33 1.61 -0.64 -6.71
CA ASP A 33 2.49 -0.28 -5.60
C ASP A 33 2.04 1.09 -5.07
N VAL A 34 1.58 1.09 -3.82
CA VAL A 34 1.07 2.31 -3.16
C VAL A 34 1.89 2.57 -1.92
N ILE A 35 2.59 3.71 -1.92
CA ILE A 35 3.32 4.19 -0.77
C ILE A 35 2.32 4.76 0.22
N ARG A 36 2.13 4.06 1.33
CA ARG A 36 1.31 4.52 2.46
C ARG A 36 2.16 5.34 3.43
N VAL A 37 1.62 6.49 3.83
CA VAL A 37 2.16 7.36 4.89
C VAL A 37 1.00 7.92 5.70
N PHE A 38 1.22 8.15 6.99
CA PHE A 38 0.22 8.77 7.83
C PHE A 38 0.36 10.29 7.82
N MET A 39 -0.76 11.01 7.95
CA MET A 39 -0.77 12.47 8.08
C MET A 39 0.05 12.90 9.29
N ASP A 40 0.89 13.91 9.14
CA ASP A 40 1.85 14.40 10.15
C ASP A 40 2.98 13.41 10.50
N HIS A 41 3.11 12.31 9.75
CA HIS A 41 4.22 11.37 9.88
C HIS A 41 5.18 11.46 8.70
N ALA A 42 6.45 11.17 8.99
CA ALA A 42 7.51 11.02 8.01
C ALA A 42 7.86 9.53 7.82
N ARG A 43 8.16 9.16 6.57
CA ARG A 43 8.63 7.83 6.18
C ARG A 43 9.91 7.98 5.36
N ILE A 44 10.95 7.26 5.78
CA ILE A 44 12.22 7.22 5.05
C ILE A 44 12.09 6.21 3.90
N LEU A 45 12.45 6.64 2.70
CA LEU A 45 12.57 5.78 1.53
C LEU A 45 14.04 5.73 1.11
N LYS A 46 14.56 4.52 0.95
CA LYS A 46 15.91 4.27 0.42
C LYS A 46 15.81 3.94 -1.05
N LEU A 47 16.62 4.60 -1.85
CA LEU A 47 16.71 4.44 -3.29
C LEU A 47 17.88 3.51 -3.63
N ASP A 48 17.74 2.76 -4.71
CA ASP A 48 18.78 1.90 -5.26
C ASP A 48 19.81 2.69 -6.08
N ARG A 49 19.41 3.85 -6.61
CA ARG A 49 20.23 4.76 -7.42
C ARG A 49 20.24 6.19 -6.86
N MET A 50 21.18 7.00 -7.33
CA MET A 50 21.28 8.41 -6.93
C MET A 50 20.15 9.24 -7.54
N VAL A 51 19.45 10.02 -6.72
CA VAL A 51 18.42 10.95 -7.18
C VAL A 51 19.01 12.19 -7.86
N SER A 52 18.39 12.63 -8.94
CA SER A 52 18.63 13.93 -9.58
C SER A 52 17.43 14.87 -9.45
N LYS A 53 16.22 14.33 -9.62
CA LYS A 53 14.98 15.13 -9.57
C LYS A 53 13.90 14.40 -8.78
N VAL A 54 13.13 15.17 -8.01
CA VAL A 54 11.97 14.71 -7.26
C VAL A 54 10.76 15.55 -7.67
N ILE A 55 9.65 14.89 -7.98
CA ILE A 55 8.41 15.51 -8.42
C ILE A 55 7.28 14.94 -7.57
N ILE A 56 6.50 15.82 -6.96
CA ILE A 56 5.28 15.49 -6.24
C ILE A 56 4.10 16.08 -7.02
N GLY A 57 3.07 15.27 -7.26
CA GLY A 57 1.88 15.71 -7.98
C GLY A 57 1.12 16.83 -7.25
N ASN A 58 0.94 16.69 -5.92
CA ASN A 58 0.27 17.69 -5.08
C ASN A 58 1.01 17.86 -3.73
N ALA A 59 1.68 19.00 -3.57
CA ALA A 59 2.45 19.37 -2.39
C ALA A 59 1.61 19.72 -1.14
N ASP A 60 0.29 19.87 -1.28
CA ASP A 60 -0.62 20.02 -0.14
C ASP A 60 -0.92 18.67 0.53
N VAL A 61 -0.81 17.57 -0.23
CA VAL A 61 -1.09 16.20 0.25
C VAL A 61 0.16 15.57 0.87
N ALA A 62 1.29 15.64 0.20
CA ALA A 62 2.56 15.09 0.67
C ALA A 62 3.73 15.97 0.26
N ASP A 63 4.86 15.84 0.95
CA ASP A 63 6.10 16.55 0.65
C ASP A 63 7.30 15.61 0.76
N VAL A 64 8.39 15.92 0.07
CA VAL A 64 9.62 15.11 0.07
C VAL A 64 10.85 15.98 0.28
N THR A 65 11.68 15.59 1.22
CA THR A 65 13.00 16.18 1.45
C THR A 65 14.09 15.16 1.12
N VAL A 66 15.08 15.57 0.33
CA VAL A 66 16.27 14.75 0.05
C VAL A 66 17.26 14.91 1.20
N SER A 67 17.55 13.82 1.92
CA SER A 67 18.53 13.83 3.02
C SER A 67 19.95 13.57 2.51
N ASP A 68 20.09 12.62 1.59
CA ASP A 68 21.33 12.30 0.90
C ASP A 68 21.00 11.73 -0.50
N PRO A 69 21.99 11.48 -1.39
CA PRO A 69 21.73 11.05 -2.77
C PRO A 69 20.89 9.77 -2.93
N GLN A 70 20.77 8.93 -1.90
CA GLN A 70 19.99 7.68 -1.95
C GLN A 70 18.94 7.58 -0.83
N THR A 71 18.74 8.64 -0.05
CA THR A 71 17.78 8.65 1.06
C THR A 71 16.89 9.87 0.97
N ILE A 72 15.58 9.63 0.90
CA ILE A 72 14.57 10.68 0.94
C ILE A 72 13.64 10.47 2.13
N VAL A 73 13.09 11.58 2.61
CA VAL A 73 12.09 11.63 3.68
C VAL A 73 10.79 12.11 3.06
N LEU A 74 9.80 11.22 3.01
CA LEU A 74 8.43 11.50 2.57
C LEU A 74 7.57 11.86 3.79
N THR A 75 6.90 13.00 3.76
CA THR A 75 6.02 13.47 4.82
C THR A 75 4.58 13.56 4.32
N GLY A 76 3.64 12.93 5.04
CA GLY A 76 2.21 13.12 4.79
C GLY A 76 1.73 14.43 5.39
N LYS A 77 1.14 15.33 4.60
CA LYS A 77 0.67 16.65 5.06
C LYS A 77 -0.84 16.72 5.24
N SER A 78 -1.60 16.17 4.28
CA SER A 78 -3.06 16.13 4.37
C SER A 78 -3.60 14.84 3.76
N TYR A 79 -4.81 14.46 4.18
CA TYR A 79 -5.47 13.26 3.68
C TYR A 79 -5.71 13.35 2.17
N GLY A 80 -5.40 12.25 1.46
CA GLY A 80 -5.61 12.20 0.02
C GLY A 80 -4.73 11.20 -0.70
N THR A 81 -4.76 11.26 -2.03
CA THR A 81 -3.85 10.51 -2.89
C THR A 81 -3.12 11.48 -3.82
N THR A 82 -1.81 11.30 -3.94
CA THR A 82 -0.97 11.95 -4.93
C THR A 82 0.00 10.94 -5.53
N ASN A 83 1.02 11.38 -6.26
CA ASN A 83 2.05 10.55 -6.83
C ASN A 83 3.43 11.16 -6.58
N LEU A 84 4.43 10.29 -6.55
CA LEU A 84 5.84 10.62 -6.41
C LEU A 84 6.60 10.05 -7.60
N VAL A 85 7.26 10.94 -8.34
CA VAL A 85 8.17 10.58 -9.41
C VAL A 85 9.58 11.01 -9.03
N ILE A 86 10.52 10.07 -9.07
CA ILE A 86 11.93 10.30 -8.79
C ILE A 86 12.72 9.88 -10.02
N LEU A 87 13.57 10.77 -10.52
CA LEU A 87 14.43 10.52 -11.67
C LEU A 87 15.90 10.52 -11.29
N ASP A 88 16.69 9.69 -11.95
CA ASP A 88 18.16 9.72 -11.88
C ASP A 88 18.77 10.78 -12.82
N GLN A 89 20.11 10.77 -12.94
CA GLN A 89 20.87 11.72 -13.76
C GLN A 89 20.64 11.53 -15.26
N ASP A 90 20.28 10.32 -15.70
CA ASP A 90 20.00 9.98 -17.09
C ASP A 90 18.54 10.28 -17.46
N GLY A 91 17.72 10.64 -16.46
CA GLY A 91 16.31 10.95 -16.62
C GLY A 91 15.41 9.70 -16.55
N GLU A 92 15.95 8.56 -16.13
CA GLU A 92 15.16 7.35 -15.92
C GLU A 92 14.43 7.40 -14.58
N ALA A 93 13.21 6.87 -14.54
CA ALA A 93 12.43 6.77 -13.31
C ALA A 93 13.04 5.73 -12.36
N ILE A 94 13.35 6.18 -11.14
CA ILE A 94 13.71 5.36 -9.99
C ILE A 94 12.43 4.95 -9.25
N VAL A 95 11.49 5.88 -9.09
CA VAL A 95 10.18 5.68 -8.46
C VAL A 95 9.15 6.41 -9.31
N ASP A 96 8.02 5.75 -9.59
CA ASP A 96 6.83 6.35 -10.17
C ASP A 96 5.61 5.67 -9.54
N GLU A 97 5.26 6.12 -8.34
CA GLU A 97 4.30 5.42 -7.48
C GLU A 97 3.25 6.36 -6.92
N ARG A 98 2.08 5.80 -6.60
CA ARG A 98 1.02 6.53 -5.91
C ARG A 98 1.33 6.62 -4.41
N ILE A 99 1.06 7.77 -3.83
CA ILE A 99 1.10 8.00 -2.38
C ILE A 99 -0.34 8.05 -1.86
N LEU A 100 -0.63 7.26 -0.83
CA LEU A 100 -1.85 7.37 -0.04
C LEU A 100 -1.52 7.92 1.34
N VAL A 101 -2.05 9.11 1.64
CA VAL A 101 -1.98 9.72 2.96
C VAL A 101 -3.27 9.44 3.71
N SER A 102 -3.17 8.74 4.83
CA SER A 102 -4.31 8.40 5.69
C SER A 102 -4.09 8.86 7.13
N VAL A 103 -5.15 8.81 7.93
CA VAL A 103 -5.04 8.96 9.38
C VAL A 103 -4.37 7.72 9.98
N ASP A 104 -3.53 7.92 10.99
CA ASP A 104 -3.08 6.82 11.83
C ASP A 104 -4.21 6.45 12.81
N GLU A 105 -4.83 5.30 12.58
CA GLU A 105 -5.84 4.76 13.49
C GLU A 105 -5.24 3.85 14.56
N ALA A 106 -3.95 3.53 14.45
CA ALA A 106 -3.26 2.82 15.52
C ALA A 106 -3.33 3.67 16.78
N ASN A 107 -3.79 3.06 17.87
CA ASN A 107 -3.90 3.72 19.17
C ASN A 107 -4.83 4.95 19.20
N THR A 108 -5.71 5.11 18.21
CA THR A 108 -6.68 6.21 18.17
C THR A 108 -8.07 5.72 18.60
N LEU A 109 -8.67 6.35 19.61
CA LEU A 109 -10.07 6.12 19.99
C LEU A 109 -10.95 7.30 19.55
N ARG A 110 -12.13 6.99 19.00
CA ARG A 110 -13.14 8.00 18.63
C ARG A 110 -14.38 7.81 19.49
N VAL A 111 -14.75 8.85 20.25
CA VAL A 111 -15.93 8.85 21.12
C VAL A 111 -16.98 9.79 20.54
N PHE A 112 -18.18 9.26 20.32
CA PHE A 112 -19.33 10.04 19.84
C PHE A 112 -20.33 10.22 20.98
N LYS A 113 -20.62 11.47 21.35
CA LYS A 113 -21.66 11.84 22.32
C LYS A 113 -22.67 12.75 21.64
N GLN A 114 -23.81 12.19 21.25
CA GLN A 114 -24.83 12.86 20.43
C GLN A 114 -24.22 13.42 19.13
N THR A 115 -24.09 14.75 19.02
CA THR A 115 -23.51 15.46 17.86
C THR A 115 -22.02 15.82 18.06
N SER A 116 -21.45 15.54 19.25
CA SER A 116 -20.04 15.81 19.54
C SER A 116 -19.17 14.57 19.25
N ARG A 117 -18.02 14.80 18.63
CA ARG A 117 -17.00 13.78 18.34
C ARG A 117 -15.66 14.21 18.96
N SER A 118 -15.17 13.40 19.89
CA SER A 118 -13.82 13.53 20.48
C SER A 118 -12.89 12.45 19.92
N VAL A 119 -11.65 12.80 19.68
CA VAL A 119 -10.59 11.88 19.22
C VAL A 119 -9.53 11.82 20.32
N TYR A 120 -9.06 10.62 20.64
CA TYR A 120 -8.06 10.36 21.67
C TYR A 120 -6.89 9.57 21.09
N SER A 121 -5.68 9.85 21.57
CA SER A 121 -4.48 9.03 21.32
C SER A 121 -4.16 8.23 22.59
N CYS A 122 -3.90 6.93 22.47
CA CYS A 122 -3.84 6.03 23.63
C CYS A 122 -2.54 5.22 23.69
N SER A 123 -1.69 5.42 24.70
CA SER A 123 -0.55 4.54 24.98
C SER A 123 0.07 4.80 26.36
N PRO A 124 -0.21 4.00 27.42
CA PRO A 124 -1.32 3.06 27.68
C PRO A 124 -2.59 3.75 28.23
N SER A 125 -2.49 5.01 28.65
CA SER A 125 -3.60 5.91 28.96
C SER A 125 -4.02 6.68 27.70
N CYS A 126 -5.19 7.32 27.71
CA CYS A 126 -5.71 8.07 26.56
C CYS A 126 -5.73 9.58 26.83
N GLU A 127 -5.16 10.35 25.92
CA GLU A 127 -5.17 11.82 25.93
C GLU A 127 -6.07 12.37 24.81
N GLU A 128 -6.87 13.39 25.10
CA GLU A 128 -7.81 13.98 24.13
C GLU A 128 -7.09 14.91 23.16
N HIS A 129 -7.35 14.74 21.86
CA HIS A 129 -6.87 15.64 20.83
C HIS A 129 -7.78 16.87 20.78
N VAL A 130 -7.35 17.97 21.41
CA VAL A 130 -8.06 19.25 21.35
C VAL A 130 -7.73 19.91 20.01
N PRO A 131 -8.71 20.13 19.11
CA PRO A 131 -8.45 20.84 17.86
C PRO A 131 -7.94 22.24 18.22
N THR A 132 -6.68 22.53 17.89
CA THR A 132 -6.19 23.90 17.97
C THR A 132 -6.89 24.68 16.87
N ALA A 133 -7.80 25.57 17.24
CA ALA A 133 -8.36 26.52 16.29
C ALA A 133 -7.18 27.32 15.70
N PRO A 134 -7.11 27.51 14.37
CA PRO A 134 -6.07 28.36 13.81
C PRO A 134 -6.18 29.75 14.45
N ALA A 135 -5.07 30.26 14.98
CA ALA A 135 -5.00 31.63 15.45
C ALA A 135 -5.45 32.55 14.32
N ALA A 136 -6.49 33.33 14.55
CA ALA A 136 -6.92 34.38 13.63
C ALA A 136 -5.76 35.38 13.44
N PRO A 137 -5.58 35.95 12.24
CA PRO A 137 -4.46 36.84 11.91
C PRO A 137 -4.46 38.13 12.75
#